data_AF-A0A8T5XM42-F1
#
_entry.id   AF-A0A8T5XM42-F1
#
_cell.length_a   1.000
_cell.length_b   1.000
_cell.length_c   1.000
_cell.angle_alpha   90.00
_cell.angle_beta   90.00
_cell.angle_gamma   90.00
#
_symmetry.space_group_name_H-M   'P 1'
#
loop_
_entity.id
_entity.type
_entity.pdbx_description
1 polymer ?
#
loop_
_entity_poly.entity_id
_entity_poly.type
_entity_poly.pdbx_seq_one_letter_code
_entity_poly.pdbx_strand_id
1 'polypeptide(L)'
;MDEILSVGQRIKKIRKGLDIKQEELAGNRFSKNYISMFENDRRNINSINATYLTKRINELAKEKGVDFFITNSYLLKTEKDLARDKCHEWLEEVEVGCDITLEEILKNLYKAAKYSSKYKLFDLYARAQYLKGVNSLERKLYKCASTQFLEALQYFTKLDHNNSMFETYKSLAITLIEQKLYKQGLIYLDMAHGIVLNKPDKQFEKIKDIKYYKSLCV
;
A
#
# COMPACT_ATOMS: atom_id res chain seq x y z
N MET A 1 4.84 17.35 -3.62
CA MET A 1 4.60 15.99 -3.08
C MET A 1 3.09 15.84 -3.02
N ASP A 2 2.50 14.84 -3.68
CA ASP A 2 1.04 14.76 -3.80
C ASP A 2 0.39 14.45 -2.44
N GLU A 3 -0.22 15.47 -1.87
CA GLU A 3 -1.01 15.37 -0.64
C GLU A 3 -2.30 14.58 -0.91
N ILE A 4 -2.67 13.68 0.01
CA ILE A 4 -3.98 13.01 -0.07
C ILE A 4 -5.03 14.06 0.24
N LEU A 5 -5.83 14.36 -0.79
CA LEU A 5 -6.88 15.35 -0.71
C LEU A 5 -8.10 14.77 0.02
N SER A 6 -8.70 15.60 0.88
CA SER A 6 -10.01 15.33 1.45
C SER A 6 -11.08 15.21 0.36
N VAL A 7 -12.27 14.71 0.70
CA VAL A 7 -13.38 14.64 -0.25
C VAL A 7 -13.72 16.04 -0.80
N GLY A 8 -13.80 17.06 0.07
CA GLY A 8 -14.09 18.43 -0.34
C GLY A 8 -13.04 19.00 -1.27
N GLN A 9 -11.77 18.81 -0.94
CA GLN A 9 -10.65 19.25 -1.77
C GLN A 9 -10.63 18.56 -3.14
N ARG A 10 -10.99 17.26 -3.21
CA ARG A 10 -11.10 16.54 -4.49
C ARG A 10 -12.19 17.13 -5.37
N ILE A 11 -13.36 17.43 -4.82
CA ILE A 11 -14.45 18.08 -5.56
C ILE A 11 -13.99 19.45 -6.06
N LYS A 12 -13.37 20.26 -5.19
CA LYS A 12 -12.85 21.57 -5.54
C LYS A 12 -11.81 21.49 -6.66
N LYS A 13 -10.91 20.51 -6.61
CA LYS A 13 -9.89 20.26 -7.64
C LYS A 13 -10.53 19.88 -8.97
N ILE A 14 -11.50 18.96 -8.96
CA ILE A 14 -12.23 18.55 -10.17
C ILE A 14 -12.98 19.73 -10.77
N ARG A 15 -13.76 20.45 -9.95
CA ARG A 15 -14.54 21.61 -10.38
C ARG A 15 -13.65 22.67 -11.04
N LYS A 16 -12.51 22.99 -10.40
CA LYS A 16 -11.55 23.95 -10.96
C LYS A 16 -10.88 23.42 -12.23
N GLY A 17 -10.53 22.14 -12.29
CA GLY A 17 -9.94 21.51 -13.47
C GLY A 17 -10.86 21.50 -14.69
N LEU A 18 -12.17 21.42 -14.47
CA LEU A 18 -13.19 21.49 -15.51
C LEU A 18 -13.69 22.94 -15.78
N ASP A 19 -13.14 23.93 -15.09
CA ASP A 19 -13.60 25.33 -15.12
C ASP A 19 -15.11 25.48 -14.90
N ILE A 20 -15.62 24.83 -13.84
CA ILE A 20 -17.03 24.83 -13.46
C ILE A 20 -17.24 25.82 -12.30
N LYS A 21 -18.30 26.62 -12.31
CA LYS A 21 -18.70 27.47 -11.18
C LYS A 21 -19.43 26.65 -10.11
N GLN A 22 -19.39 27.09 -8.86
CA GLN A 22 -20.07 26.38 -7.77
C GLN A 22 -21.58 26.30 -8.01
N GLU A 23 -22.17 27.33 -8.61
CA GLU A 23 -23.58 27.39 -9.00
C GLU A 23 -23.94 26.30 -10.03
N GLU A 24 -23.08 26.07 -11.02
CA GLU A 24 -23.30 25.05 -12.07
C GLU A 24 -23.25 23.63 -11.49
N LEU A 25 -22.31 23.39 -10.57
CA LEU A 25 -22.19 22.13 -9.83
C LEU A 25 -23.35 21.93 -8.85
N ALA A 26 -23.88 23.01 -8.27
CA ALA A 26 -25.00 22.95 -7.35
C ALA A 26 -26.29 22.48 -8.05
N GLY A 27 -26.46 22.91 -9.31
CA GLY A 27 -27.63 22.60 -10.12
C GLY A 27 -28.92 23.00 -9.42
N ASN A 28 -29.93 22.15 -9.49
CA ASN A 28 -31.22 22.33 -8.84
C ASN A 28 -31.30 21.74 -7.42
N ARG A 29 -30.29 20.97 -6.99
CA ARG A 29 -30.33 20.21 -5.73
C ARG A 29 -29.70 20.93 -4.57
N PHE A 30 -28.66 21.71 -4.82
CA PHE A 30 -27.88 22.37 -3.79
C PHE A 30 -27.87 23.89 -4.03
N SER A 31 -27.55 24.64 -2.99
CA SER A 31 -27.17 26.04 -3.16
C SER A 31 -25.67 26.16 -3.40
N LYS A 32 -25.22 27.26 -4.00
CA LYS A 32 -23.79 27.60 -4.12
C LYS A 32 -23.07 27.49 -2.77
N ASN A 33 -23.68 28.02 -1.70
CA ASN A 33 -23.10 27.98 -0.37
C ASN A 33 -22.95 26.53 0.13
N TYR A 34 -23.90 25.66 -0.20
CA TYR A 34 -23.84 24.25 0.16
C TYR A 34 -22.68 23.52 -0.54
N ILE A 35 -22.43 23.81 -1.83
CA ILE A 35 -21.23 23.32 -2.53
C ILE A 35 -19.96 23.85 -1.87
N SER A 36 -19.91 25.15 -1.51
CA SER A 36 -18.78 25.73 -0.78
C SER A 36 -18.54 25.01 0.57
N MET A 37 -19.59 24.66 1.30
CA MET A 37 -19.45 23.90 2.55
C MET A 37 -18.85 22.51 2.32
N PHE A 38 -19.22 21.83 1.24
CA PHE A 38 -18.58 20.56 0.85
C PHE A 38 -17.11 20.76 0.51
N GLU A 39 -16.78 21.74 -0.34
CA GLU A 39 -15.42 21.97 -0.84
C GLU A 39 -14.41 22.36 0.25
N ASN A 40 -14.89 22.84 1.40
CA ASN A 40 -14.08 23.22 2.54
C ASN A 40 -14.25 22.26 3.73
N ASP A 41 -14.77 21.05 3.49
CA ASP A 41 -14.97 19.98 4.47
C ASP A 41 -15.81 20.40 5.70
N ARG A 42 -16.63 21.45 5.57
CA ARG A 42 -17.58 21.89 6.61
C ARG A 42 -18.85 21.04 6.63
N ARG A 43 -19.06 20.19 5.62
CA ARG A 43 -20.17 19.25 5.55
C ARG A 43 -19.74 17.92 4.94
N ASN A 44 -20.16 16.83 5.56
CA ASN A 44 -19.88 15.48 5.06
C ASN A 44 -20.72 15.13 3.84
N ILE A 45 -20.14 14.33 2.95
CA ILE A 45 -20.80 13.83 1.74
C ILE A 45 -21.24 12.39 1.99
N ASN A 46 -22.55 12.16 1.94
CA ASN A 46 -23.12 10.82 1.99
C ASN A 46 -23.29 10.25 0.58
N SER A 47 -23.67 8.97 0.49
CA SER A 47 -23.86 8.26 -0.79
C SER A 47 -24.84 8.96 -1.74
N ILE A 48 -25.93 9.53 -1.21
CA ILE A 48 -26.94 10.21 -2.03
C ILE A 48 -26.37 11.50 -2.65
N ASN A 49 -25.65 12.29 -1.86
CA ASN A 49 -25.00 13.51 -2.33
C ASN A 49 -23.85 13.20 -3.28
N ALA A 50 -23.03 12.19 -2.98
CA ALA A 50 -21.95 11.74 -3.85
C ALA A 50 -22.49 11.35 -5.23
N THR A 51 -23.56 10.54 -5.28
CA THR A 51 -24.19 10.09 -6.53
C THR A 51 -24.68 11.26 -7.38
N TYR A 52 -25.29 12.27 -6.76
CA TYR A 52 -25.70 13.47 -7.49
C TYR A 52 -24.50 14.26 -8.02
N LEU A 53 -23.52 14.54 -7.16
CA LEU A 53 -22.35 15.33 -7.53
C LEU A 53 -21.56 14.67 -8.65
N THR A 54 -21.36 13.34 -8.60
CA THR A 54 -20.66 12.63 -9.69
C THR A 54 -21.45 12.65 -10.99
N LYS A 55 -22.76 12.44 -10.94
CA LYS A 55 -23.61 12.56 -12.14
C LYS A 55 -23.48 13.95 -12.75
N ARG A 56 -23.61 14.99 -11.93
CA ARG A 56 -23.53 16.38 -12.38
C ARG A 56 -22.15 16.74 -12.94
N ILE A 57 -21.07 16.29 -12.29
CA ILE A 57 -19.70 16.49 -12.76
C ILE A 57 -19.49 15.84 -14.13
N ASN A 58 -19.92 14.58 -14.30
CA ASN A 58 -19.75 13.86 -15.56
C ASN A 58 -20.58 14.48 -16.70
N GLU A 59 -21.80 14.95 -16.40
CA GLU A 59 -22.63 15.70 -17.36
C GLU A 59 -21.92 16.98 -17.82
N LEU A 60 -21.44 17.80 -16.88
CA LEU A 60 -20.74 19.05 -17.17
C LEU A 60 -19.41 18.82 -17.92
N ALA A 61 -18.68 17.76 -17.60
CA ALA A 61 -17.48 17.37 -18.33
C ALA A 61 -17.79 17.03 -19.80
N LYS A 62 -18.87 16.24 -20.02
CA LYS A 62 -19.34 15.90 -21.36
C LYS A 62 -19.81 17.11 -22.15
N GLU A 63 -20.57 18.02 -21.53
CA GLU A 63 -21.02 19.28 -22.15
C GLU A 63 -19.83 20.16 -22.60
N LYS A 64 -18.72 20.12 -21.86
CA LYS A 64 -17.48 20.82 -22.19
C LYS A 64 -16.56 20.04 -23.14
N GLY A 65 -16.94 18.84 -23.59
CA GLY A 65 -16.12 17.99 -24.46
C GLY A 65 -14.84 17.46 -23.79
N VAL A 66 -14.79 17.40 -22.46
CA VAL A 66 -13.65 16.87 -21.71
C VAL A 66 -13.87 15.38 -21.47
N ASP A 67 -12.91 14.54 -21.89
CA ASP A 67 -12.91 13.11 -21.56
C ASP A 67 -12.54 12.92 -20.08
N PHE A 68 -13.56 13.03 -19.23
CA PHE A 68 -13.43 12.91 -17.79
C PHE A 68 -14.65 12.20 -17.20
N PHE A 69 -14.40 11.21 -16.36
CA PHE A 69 -15.44 10.44 -15.71
C PHE A 69 -15.02 10.05 -14.29
N ILE A 70 -15.95 10.20 -13.34
CA ILE A 70 -15.78 9.73 -11.96
C ILE A 70 -16.99 8.94 -11.48
N THR A 71 -16.73 8.02 -10.56
CA THR A 71 -17.75 7.22 -9.88
C THR A 71 -18.05 7.78 -8.49
N ASN A 72 -19.25 7.50 -7.97
CA ASN A 72 -19.60 7.86 -6.59
C ASN A 72 -18.63 7.27 -5.55
N SER A 73 -18.11 6.06 -5.81
CA SER A 73 -17.11 5.41 -4.95
C SER A 73 -15.86 6.26 -4.76
N TYR A 74 -15.45 7.01 -5.78
CA TYR A 74 -14.33 7.94 -5.65
C TYR A 74 -14.61 8.98 -4.55
N LEU A 75 -15.77 9.65 -4.57
CA LEU A 75 -16.11 10.65 -3.56
C LEU A 75 -16.39 10.06 -2.16
N LEU A 76 -16.66 8.76 -2.07
CA LEU A 76 -16.90 8.08 -0.79
C LEU A 76 -15.63 7.51 -0.14
N LYS A 77 -14.52 7.38 -0.88
CA LYS A 77 -13.24 6.97 -0.30
C LYS A 77 -12.79 7.94 0.78
N THR A 78 -12.44 7.42 1.94
CA THR A 78 -11.78 8.18 3.00
C THR A 78 -10.33 8.48 2.61
N GLU A 79 -9.66 9.39 3.31
CA GLU A 79 -8.22 9.60 3.13
C GLU A 79 -7.42 8.32 3.38
N LYS A 80 -7.88 7.47 4.31
CA LYS A 80 -7.25 6.17 4.61
C LYS A 80 -7.38 5.21 3.43
N ASP A 81 -8.52 5.19 2.75
CA ASP A 81 -8.72 4.34 1.56
C ASP A 81 -7.84 4.81 0.41
N LEU A 82 -7.76 6.13 0.17
CA LEU A 82 -6.85 6.69 -0.83
C LEU A 82 -5.38 6.41 -0.51
N ALA A 83 -5.00 6.49 0.77
CA ALA A 83 -3.66 6.15 1.22
C ALA A 83 -3.35 4.68 0.95
N ARG A 84 -4.32 3.79 1.21
CA ARG A 84 -4.19 2.37 0.91
C ARG A 84 -3.99 2.15 -0.59
N ASP A 85 -4.84 2.73 -1.44
CA ASP A 85 -4.72 2.59 -2.91
C ASP A 85 -3.33 3.03 -3.40
N LYS A 86 -2.86 4.19 -2.93
CA LYS A 86 -1.52 4.69 -3.31
C LYS A 86 -0.39 3.81 -2.80
N CYS A 87 -0.51 3.26 -1.59
CA CYS A 87 0.47 2.31 -1.08
C CYS A 87 0.49 1.03 -1.93
N HIS A 88 -0.67 0.52 -2.35
CA HIS A 88 -0.72 -0.64 -3.26
C HIS A 88 -0.01 -0.34 -4.58
N GLU A 89 -0.36 0.77 -5.23
CA GLU A 89 0.27 1.24 -6.49
C GLU A 89 1.80 1.26 -6.36
N TRP A 90 2.34 1.95 -5.35
CA TRP A 90 3.79 2.04 -5.15
C TRP A 90 4.46 0.70 -4.84
N LEU A 91 3.79 -0.20 -4.11
CA LEU A 91 4.37 -1.51 -3.76
C LEU A 91 4.31 -2.48 -4.94
N GLU A 92 3.26 -2.43 -5.75
CA GLU A 92 3.12 -3.25 -6.96
C GLU A 92 4.12 -2.83 -8.04
N GLU A 93 4.38 -1.53 -8.20
CA GLU A 93 5.46 -1.03 -9.06
C GLU A 93 6.83 -1.59 -8.66
N VAL A 94 7.08 -1.79 -7.37
CA VAL A 94 8.35 -2.36 -6.88
C VAL A 94 8.42 -3.88 -7.10
N GLU A 95 7.31 -4.60 -6.95
CA GLU A 95 7.29 -6.06 -7.08
C GLU A 95 7.26 -6.56 -8.52
N VAL A 96 6.58 -5.83 -9.41
CA VAL A 96 6.27 -6.28 -10.79
C VAL A 96 6.91 -5.37 -11.84
N GLY A 97 7.33 -4.16 -11.48
CA GLY A 97 7.84 -3.18 -12.44
C GLY A 97 9.09 -3.66 -13.17
N CYS A 98 8.92 -4.17 -14.39
CA CYS A 98 10.01 -4.31 -15.34
C CYS A 98 10.57 -2.91 -15.62
N ASP A 99 11.89 -2.75 -15.55
CA ASP A 99 12.62 -1.51 -15.84
C ASP A 99 12.47 -0.35 -14.84
N ILE A 100 12.05 -0.62 -13.59
CA ILE A 100 12.10 0.39 -12.52
C ILE A 100 13.53 0.64 -12.03
N THR A 101 13.93 1.90 -11.87
CA THR A 101 15.26 2.26 -11.38
C THR A 101 15.38 2.08 -9.87
N LEU A 102 16.61 1.92 -9.35
CA LEU A 102 16.85 1.87 -7.90
C LEU A 102 16.32 3.11 -7.17
N GLU A 103 16.45 4.29 -7.77
CA GLU A 103 15.93 5.53 -7.19
C GLU A 103 14.40 5.46 -7.02
N GLU A 104 13.69 4.98 -8.04
CA GLU A 104 12.23 4.82 -8.01
C GLU A 104 11.80 3.77 -7.00
N ILE A 105 12.50 2.63 -6.92
CA ILE A 105 12.26 1.62 -5.89
C ILE A 105 12.34 2.24 -4.50
N LEU A 106 13.46 2.92 -4.19
CA LEU A 106 13.68 3.51 -2.87
C LEU A 106 12.65 4.60 -2.55
N LYS A 107 12.30 5.42 -3.55
CA LYS A 107 11.28 6.46 -3.44
C LYS A 107 9.90 5.88 -3.15
N ASN A 108 9.50 4.84 -3.87
CA ASN A 108 8.19 4.18 -3.71
C ASN A 108 8.08 3.47 -2.37
N LEU A 109 9.13 2.74 -1.96
CA LEU A 109 9.18 2.10 -0.64
C LEU A 109 9.15 3.13 0.50
N TYR A 110 9.84 4.27 0.35
CA TYR A 110 9.77 5.36 1.33
C TYR A 110 8.35 5.94 1.44
N LYS A 111 7.72 6.25 0.31
CA LYS A 111 6.34 6.76 0.29
C LYS A 111 5.37 5.77 0.91
N ALA A 112 5.43 4.50 0.52
CA ALA A 112 4.56 3.45 1.05
C ALA A 112 4.71 3.29 2.56
N ALA A 113 5.94 3.22 3.08
CA ALA A 113 6.19 3.14 4.53
C ALA A 113 5.68 4.38 5.29
N LYS A 114 5.92 5.58 4.74
CA LYS A 114 5.50 6.84 5.35
C LYS A 114 3.97 6.96 5.44
N TYR A 115 3.27 6.70 4.34
CA TYR A 115 1.81 6.81 4.29
C TYR A 115 1.13 5.70 5.09
N SER A 116 1.61 4.47 4.98
CA SER A 116 1.06 3.36 5.76
C SER A 116 1.21 3.58 7.27
N SER A 117 2.34 4.14 7.72
CA SER A 117 2.53 4.56 9.11
C SER A 117 1.55 5.67 9.52
N LYS A 118 1.50 6.77 8.74
CA LYS A 118 0.61 7.92 9.00
C LYS A 118 -0.86 7.50 9.14
N TYR A 119 -1.35 6.62 8.27
CA TYR A 119 -2.75 6.20 8.21
C TYR A 119 -3.04 4.87 8.94
N LYS A 120 -2.07 4.33 9.69
CA LYS A 120 -2.19 3.07 10.45
C LYS A 120 -2.68 1.90 9.57
N LEU A 121 -2.00 1.71 8.43
CA LEU A 121 -2.17 0.61 7.49
C LEU A 121 -1.06 -0.42 7.72
N PHE A 122 -1.16 -1.17 8.83
CA PHE A 122 -0.06 -2.00 9.33
C PHE A 122 0.34 -3.13 8.39
N ASP A 123 -0.62 -3.68 7.65
CA ASP A 123 -0.41 -4.68 6.60
C ASP A 123 0.50 -4.16 5.49
N LEU A 124 0.23 -2.93 5.01
CA LEU A 124 1.03 -2.26 3.99
C LEU A 124 2.37 -1.78 4.51
N TYR A 125 2.42 -1.36 5.78
CA TYR A 125 3.69 -1.00 6.43
C TYR A 125 4.62 -2.21 6.50
N ALA A 126 4.10 -3.37 6.93
CA ALA A 126 4.84 -4.62 6.99
C ALA A 126 5.35 -5.03 5.61
N ARG A 127 4.50 -4.97 4.57
CA ARG A 127 4.88 -5.26 3.18
C ARG A 127 5.98 -4.32 2.68
N ALA A 128 5.88 -3.02 2.95
CA ALA A 128 6.91 -2.05 2.59
C ALA A 128 8.26 -2.37 3.27
N GLN A 129 8.26 -2.72 4.56
CA GLN A 129 9.49 -3.09 5.26
C GLN A 129 10.08 -4.40 4.75
N TYR A 130 9.24 -5.38 4.43
CA TYR A 130 9.70 -6.63 3.81
C TYR A 130 10.40 -6.36 2.47
N LEU A 131 9.80 -5.58 1.57
CA LEU A 131 10.41 -5.26 0.28
C LEU A 131 11.69 -4.42 0.41
N LYS A 132 11.75 -3.51 1.40
CA LYS A 132 13.01 -2.82 1.74
C LYS A 132 14.09 -3.81 2.15
N GLY A 133 13.72 -4.82 2.93
CA GLY A 133 14.60 -5.92 3.33
C GLY A 133 15.13 -6.69 2.14
N VAL A 134 14.26 -7.07 1.19
CA VAL A 134 14.63 -7.75 -0.06
C VAL A 134 15.62 -6.91 -0.87
N ASN A 135 15.31 -5.63 -1.12
CA ASN A 135 16.21 -4.74 -1.85
C ASN A 135 17.57 -4.55 -1.15
N SER A 136 17.57 -4.47 0.19
CA SER A 136 18.81 -4.38 0.96
C SER A 136 19.63 -5.67 0.89
N LEU A 137 18.99 -6.83 0.90
CA LEU A 137 19.64 -8.13 0.78
C LEU A 137 20.31 -8.30 -0.59
N GLU A 138 19.61 -7.97 -1.67
CA GLU A 138 20.16 -7.99 -3.05
C GLU A 138 21.40 -7.11 -3.17
N ARG A 139 21.41 -5.99 -2.44
CA ARG A 139 22.53 -5.04 -2.38
C ARG A 139 23.59 -5.41 -1.34
N LYS A 140 23.49 -6.58 -0.71
CA LYS A 140 24.40 -7.10 0.33
C LYS A 140 24.50 -6.19 1.56
N LEU A 141 23.48 -5.37 1.82
CA LEU A 141 23.36 -4.53 3.00
C LEU A 141 22.72 -5.32 4.14
N TYR A 142 23.40 -6.38 4.57
CA TYR A 142 22.80 -7.42 5.40
C TYR A 142 22.25 -6.91 6.75
N LYS A 143 22.96 -5.98 7.40
CA LYS A 143 22.48 -5.36 8.65
C LYS A 143 21.14 -4.62 8.44
N CYS A 144 21.03 -3.85 7.35
CA CYS A 144 19.80 -3.14 6.99
C CYS A 144 18.67 -4.11 6.67
N ALA A 145 18.99 -5.15 5.88
CA ALA A 145 18.03 -6.20 5.53
C ALA A 145 17.48 -6.88 6.78
N SER A 146 18.34 -7.29 7.71
CA SER A 146 17.92 -7.90 8.99
C SER A 146 16.99 -7.00 9.79
N THR A 147 17.34 -5.71 9.96
CA THR A 147 16.48 -4.76 10.69
C THR A 147 15.10 -4.62 10.03
N GLN A 148 15.06 -4.51 8.70
CA GLN A 148 13.81 -4.32 7.95
C GLN A 148 12.93 -5.58 7.97
N PHE A 149 13.53 -6.77 7.85
CA PHE A 149 12.80 -8.04 7.98
C PHE A 149 12.25 -8.23 9.40
N LEU A 150 13.02 -7.92 10.44
CA LEU A 150 12.54 -7.98 11.83
C LEU A 150 11.38 -7.01 12.07
N GLU A 151 11.47 -5.80 11.50
CA GLU A 151 10.39 -4.81 11.58
C GLU A 151 9.12 -5.32 10.86
N ALA A 152 9.24 -5.85 9.64
CA ALA A 152 8.12 -6.45 8.91
C ALA A 152 7.46 -7.59 9.70
N LEU A 153 8.28 -8.48 10.26
CA LEU A 153 7.84 -9.64 11.03
C LEU A 153 7.00 -9.24 12.24
N GLN A 154 7.40 -8.19 12.97
CA GLN A 154 6.65 -7.69 14.13
C GLN A 154 5.18 -7.40 13.79
N TYR A 155 4.90 -6.87 12.60
CA TYR A 155 3.55 -6.57 12.13
C TYR A 155 2.86 -7.79 11.52
N PHE A 156 3.55 -8.60 10.73
CA PHE A 156 2.94 -9.82 10.16
C PHE A 156 2.51 -10.82 11.24
N THR A 157 3.27 -10.94 12.34
CA THR A 157 2.87 -11.75 13.49
C THR A 157 1.61 -11.21 14.18
N LYS A 158 1.49 -9.89 14.34
CA LYS A 158 0.28 -9.28 14.93
C LYS A 158 -0.97 -9.43 14.07
N LEU A 159 -0.80 -9.64 12.77
CA LEU A 159 -1.89 -9.77 11.79
C LEU A 159 -2.18 -11.23 11.42
N ASP A 160 -1.45 -12.19 12.01
CA ASP A 160 -1.54 -13.62 11.67
C ASP A 160 -1.35 -13.93 10.16
N HIS A 161 -0.52 -13.12 9.47
CA HIS A 161 -0.21 -13.28 8.05
C HIS A 161 0.84 -14.38 7.83
N ASN A 162 0.44 -15.64 8.04
CA ASN A 162 1.33 -16.81 8.03
C ASN A 162 2.23 -16.92 6.79
N ASN A 163 1.71 -16.65 5.59
CA ASN A 163 2.53 -16.71 4.37
C ASN A 163 3.63 -15.65 4.38
N SER A 164 3.31 -14.41 4.75
CA SER A 164 4.29 -13.33 4.84
C SER A 164 5.30 -13.56 5.96
N MET A 165 4.87 -14.12 7.08
CA MET A 165 5.78 -14.54 8.16
C MET A 165 6.78 -15.59 7.67
N PHE A 166 6.31 -16.61 6.95
CA PHE A 166 7.17 -17.64 6.35
C PHE A 166 8.24 -17.03 5.44
N GLU A 167 7.84 -16.18 4.49
CA GLU A 167 8.80 -15.56 3.56
C GLU A 167 9.79 -14.64 4.28
N THR A 168 9.33 -13.93 5.32
CA THR A 168 10.17 -13.03 6.12
C THR A 168 11.20 -13.82 6.94
N TYR A 169 10.78 -14.90 7.62
CA TYR A 169 11.70 -15.77 8.34
C TYR A 169 12.74 -16.42 7.43
N LYS A 170 12.32 -16.90 6.25
CA LYS A 170 13.21 -17.45 5.23
C LYS A 170 14.24 -16.40 4.79
N SER A 171 13.79 -15.19 4.46
CA SER A 171 14.66 -14.11 3.99
C SER A 171 15.65 -13.64 5.07
N LEU A 172 15.21 -13.58 6.33
CA LEU A 172 16.08 -13.26 7.46
C LEU A 172 17.13 -14.36 7.68
N ALA A 173 16.75 -15.64 7.57
CA ALA A 173 17.70 -16.74 7.64
C ALA A 173 18.76 -16.66 6.54
N ILE A 174 18.35 -16.44 5.28
CA ILE A 174 19.27 -16.25 4.15
C ILE A 174 20.24 -15.10 4.44
N THR A 175 19.73 -13.95 4.91
CA THR A 175 20.54 -12.78 5.28
C THR A 175 21.60 -13.11 6.33
N LEU A 176 21.32 -14.01 7.26
CA LEU A 176 22.27 -14.43 8.31
C LEU A 176 23.28 -15.46 7.78
N ILE A 177 22.83 -16.40 6.94
CA ILE A 177 23.69 -17.39 6.29
C ILE A 177 24.73 -16.71 5.40
N GLU A 178 24.34 -15.69 4.64
CA GLU A 178 25.26 -14.84 3.85
C GLU A 178 26.33 -14.16 4.71
N GLN A 179 26.01 -13.88 5.98
CA GLN A 179 26.96 -13.35 6.97
C GLN A 179 27.76 -14.44 7.70
N LYS A 180 27.62 -15.71 7.32
CA LYS A 180 28.19 -16.90 7.99
C LYS A 180 27.70 -17.10 9.43
N LEU A 181 26.55 -16.53 9.77
CA LEU A 181 25.86 -16.64 11.05
C LEU A 181 24.91 -17.84 11.05
N TYR A 182 25.45 -19.03 10.75
CA TYR A 182 24.67 -20.24 10.46
C TYR A 182 23.74 -20.65 11.60
N LYS A 183 24.22 -20.58 12.86
CA LYS A 183 23.41 -20.93 14.03
C LYS A 183 22.17 -20.04 14.16
N GLN A 184 22.33 -18.73 13.96
CA GLN A 184 21.19 -17.81 13.97
C GLN A 184 20.27 -18.04 12.77
N GLY A 185 20.83 -18.30 11.59
CA GLY A 185 20.06 -18.62 10.38
C GLY A 185 19.16 -19.85 10.57
N LEU A 186 19.69 -20.92 11.18
CA LEU A 186 18.94 -22.16 11.46
C LEU A 186 17.70 -21.90 12.33
N ILE A 187 17.80 -21.05 13.35
CA ILE A 187 16.66 -20.69 14.22
C ILE A 187 15.49 -20.13 13.39
N TYR A 188 15.78 -19.22 12.46
CA TYR A 188 14.74 -18.62 11.63
C TYR A 188 14.20 -19.60 10.56
N LEU A 189 15.02 -20.53 10.06
CA LEU A 189 14.53 -21.62 9.21
C LEU A 189 13.61 -22.58 9.98
N ASP A 190 13.87 -22.84 11.26
CA ASP A 190 12.98 -23.62 12.12
C ASP A 190 11.65 -22.91 12.36
N MET A 191 11.68 -21.59 12.59
CA MET A 191 10.47 -20.78 12.70
C MET A 191 9.64 -20.80 11.41
N ALA A 192 10.29 -20.64 10.24
CA ALA A 192 9.62 -20.78 8.94
C ALA A 192 9.00 -22.18 8.76
N HIS A 193 9.73 -23.23 9.17
CA HIS A 193 9.26 -24.60 9.06
C HIS A 193 8.01 -24.86 9.91
N GLY A 194 7.98 -24.35 11.14
CA GLY A 194 6.83 -24.45 12.05
C GLY A 194 5.55 -23.90 11.45
N ILE A 195 5.62 -22.79 10.71
CA ILE A 195 4.45 -22.21 10.02
C ILE A 195 3.87 -23.16 8.98
N VAL A 196 4.72 -23.88 8.23
CA VAL A 196 4.27 -24.81 7.19
C VAL A 196 3.67 -26.08 7.80
N LEU A 197 4.27 -26.59 8.88
CA LEU A 197 3.79 -27.80 9.56
C LEU A 197 2.42 -27.63 10.21
N ASN A 198 2.07 -26.40 10.59
CA ASN A 198 0.78 -26.07 11.20
C ASN A 198 -0.37 -25.97 10.18
N LYS A 199 -0.12 -26.21 8.88
CA LYS A 199 -1.16 -26.21 7.84
C LYS A 199 -1.56 -27.64 7.46
N PRO A 200 -2.87 -27.89 7.19
CA PRO A 200 -3.37 -29.21 6.81
C PRO A 200 -2.78 -29.68 5.47
N ASP A 201 -2.64 -28.76 4.51
CA ASP A 201 -1.96 -29.03 3.24
C ASP A 201 -0.47 -28.79 3.41
N LYS A 202 0.30 -29.88 3.52
CA LYS A 202 1.77 -29.82 3.58
C LYS A 202 2.28 -29.15 2.30
N GLN A 203 2.79 -27.93 2.43
CA GLN A 203 3.35 -27.17 1.30
C GLN A 203 4.74 -27.72 0.96
N PHE A 204 4.78 -28.87 0.27
CA PHE A 204 5.98 -29.67 0.03
C PHE A 204 7.15 -28.86 -0.56
N GLU A 205 6.89 -27.96 -1.51
CA GLU A 205 7.93 -27.10 -2.09
C GLU A 205 8.59 -26.20 -1.04
N LYS A 206 7.81 -25.58 -0.15
CA LYS A 206 8.36 -24.75 0.94
C LYS A 206 9.20 -25.55 1.94
N ILE A 207 8.82 -26.80 2.19
CA ILE A 207 9.60 -27.69 3.06
C ILE A 207 10.94 -28.04 2.40
N LYS A 208 10.92 -28.30 1.09
CA LYS A 208 12.12 -28.60 0.29
C LYS A 208 13.08 -27.39 0.29
N ASP A 209 12.56 -26.19 0.07
CA ASP A 209 13.32 -24.94 0.15
C ASP A 209 14.01 -24.76 1.51
N ILE A 210 13.28 -24.96 2.61
CA ILE A 210 13.86 -24.87 3.95
C ILE A 210 14.98 -25.89 4.14
N LYS A 211 14.77 -27.15 3.74
CA LYS A 211 15.77 -28.22 3.87
C LYS A 211 17.05 -27.89 3.09
N TYR A 212 16.91 -27.31 1.90
CA TYR A 212 18.06 -26.82 1.13
C TYR A 212 18.89 -25.82 1.95
N TYR A 213 18.29 -24.73 2.44
CA TYR A 213 19.03 -23.74 3.22
C TYR A 213 19.60 -24.29 4.53
N LYS A 214 18.92 -25.24 5.19
CA LYS A 214 19.46 -25.90 6.38
C LYS A 214 20.73 -26.68 6.08
N SER A 215 20.81 -27.35 4.92
CA SER A 215 22.00 -28.11 4.53
C SER A 215 23.24 -27.23 4.30
N LEU A 216 23.04 -25.94 3.97
CA LEU A 216 24.13 -24.96 3.82
C LEU A 216 24.72 -24.49 5.16
N CYS A 217 24.08 -24.83 6.28
CA CYS A 217 24.48 -24.43 7.63
C CYS A 217 25.24 -25.52 8.41
N VAL A 218 25.49 -26.68 7.79
CA VAL A 218 26.13 -27.86 8.40
C VAL A 218 27.60 -27.95 7.99
#